data_AF-A0A8H4TSL6-F1
#
_entry.id   AF-A0A8H4TSL6-F1
#
_cell.length_a   1.000
_cell.length_b   1.000
_cell.length_c   1.000
_cell.angle_alpha   90.00
_cell.angle_beta   90.00
_cell.angle_gamma   90.00
#
_symmetry.space_group_name_H-M   'P 1'
#
loop_
_entity.id
_entity.type
_entity.pdbx_description
1 polymer ?
#
loop_
_entity_poly.entity_id
_entity_poly.type
_entity_poly.pdbx_seq_one_letter_code
_entity_poly.pdbx_strand_id
1 'polypeptide(L)'
;MPSLKTLLASAALAYLASAKTIKITATSDDKFDPEEVEAEKGDVLEFHFEPKNHSVVAGDYRYPCSPVDMGTGFFSGFVSTDDGSA
;
A
#
# COMPACT_ATOMS: atom_id res chain seq x y z
N MET A 1 4.79 -3.37 -46.14
CA MET A 1 5.28 -2.18 -45.43
C MET A 1 4.10 -1.53 -44.73
N PRO A 2 4.05 -1.46 -43.39
CA PRO A 2 2.92 -0.87 -42.70
C PRO A 2 2.84 0.63 -43.05
N SER A 3 1.63 1.11 -43.33
CA SER A 3 1.37 2.51 -43.67
C SER A 3 1.74 3.40 -42.47
N LEU A 4 2.25 4.61 -42.73
CA LEU A 4 2.58 5.60 -41.70
C LEU A 4 1.39 5.88 -40.75
N LYS A 5 0.16 5.73 -41.25
CA LYS A 5 -1.08 5.87 -40.45
C LYS A 5 -1.23 4.77 -39.39
N THR A 6 -0.70 3.58 -39.64
CA THR A 6 -0.70 2.43 -38.70
C THR A 6 0.36 2.57 -37.61
N LEU A 7 1.41 3.37 -37.84
CA LEU A 7 2.48 3.62 -36.87
C LEU A 7 2.07 4.62 -35.78
N LEU A 8 1.22 5.61 -36.09
CA LEU A 8 0.75 6.58 -35.08
C LEU A 8 -0.29 6.01 -34.09
N ALA A 9 -1.05 4.98 -34.48
CA ALA A 9 -2.07 4.39 -33.60
C ALA A 9 -1.48 3.55 -32.44
N SER A 10 -0.19 3.18 -32.53
CA SER A 10 0.46 2.29 -31.54
C SER A 10 1.10 3.05 -30.36
N ALA A 11 1.31 4.36 -30.49
CA ALA A 11 1.95 5.17 -29.45
C ALA A 11 0.99 5.62 -28.33
N ALA A 12 -0.32 5.51 -28.53
CA ALA A 12 -1.32 5.97 -27.56
C ALA A 12 -1.62 4.98 -26.41
N LEU A 13 -1.16 3.73 -26.50
CA LEU A 13 -1.35 2.73 -25.43
C LEU A 13 -0.29 2.79 -24.32
N ALA A 14 0.73 3.66 -24.44
CA ALA A 14 1.84 3.73 -23.49
C ALA A 14 1.59 4.65 -22.28
N TYR A 15 0.39 5.21 -22.11
CA TYR A 15 -0.07 5.72 -20.81
C TYR A 15 -0.64 4.57 -19.97
N LEU A 16 0.21 3.57 -19.70
CA LEU A 16 -0.10 2.53 -18.73
C LEU A 16 -0.01 3.17 -17.35
N ALA A 17 -1.11 3.15 -16.60
CA ALA A 17 -1.22 3.64 -15.23
C ALA A 17 0.04 3.28 -14.43
N SER A 18 0.78 4.29 -13.98
CA SER A 18 1.90 4.09 -13.07
C SER A 18 1.32 3.95 -11.68
N ALA A 19 1.22 2.72 -11.18
CA ALA A 19 0.91 2.47 -9.78
C ALA A 19 1.90 3.23 -8.89
N LYS A 20 1.39 3.95 -7.90
CA LYS A 20 2.19 4.63 -6.89
C LYS A 20 2.55 3.65 -5.78
N THR A 21 3.80 3.72 -5.32
CA THR A 21 4.16 3.18 -4.01
C THR A 21 3.95 4.27 -2.96
N ILE A 22 3.07 4.03 -2.00
CA ILE A 22 2.77 4.93 -0.90
C ILE A 22 3.41 4.36 0.36
N LYS A 23 4.47 5.02 0.81
CA LYS A 23 5.12 4.69 2.08
C LYS A 23 4.28 5.13 3.26
N ILE A 24 4.09 4.23 4.22
CA ILE A 24 3.45 4.46 5.51
C ILE A 24 4.39 3.95 6.59
N THR A 25 4.70 4.76 7.58
CA THR A 25 5.63 4.39 8.66
C THR A 25 4.86 4.17 9.95
N ALA A 26 4.93 2.98 10.54
CA ALA A 26 4.56 2.78 11.93
C ALA A 26 5.71 3.34 12.79
N THR A 27 5.48 4.51 13.38
CA THR A 27 6.51 5.26 14.08
C THR A 27 6.67 4.79 15.52
N SER A 28 7.83 5.12 16.08
CA SER A 28 8.19 4.87 17.47
C SER A 28 7.25 5.56 18.48
N ASP A 29 6.38 6.48 18.03
CA ASP A 29 5.35 7.15 18.84
C ASP A 29 3.98 6.42 18.81
N ASP A 30 3.94 5.18 18.32
CA ASP A 30 2.74 4.35 18.19
C ASP A 30 1.68 4.95 17.25
N LYS A 31 2.14 5.55 16.15
CA LYS A 31 1.28 6.15 15.10
C LYS A 31 1.69 5.71 13.71
N PHE A 32 0.77 5.79 12.76
CA PHE A 32 1.13 5.74 11.35
C PHE A 32 1.44 7.15 10.83
N ASP A 33 2.46 7.28 9.99
CA ASP A 33 2.77 8.50 9.25
C ASP A 33 2.92 8.20 7.75
N PRO A 34 2.04 8.74 6.89
CA PRO A 34 0.87 9.54 7.23
C PRO A 34 -0.24 8.72 7.93
N GLU A 35 -1.09 9.39 8.72
CA GLU A 35 -2.24 8.76 9.41
C GLU A 35 -3.37 8.38 8.44
N GLU A 36 -3.48 9.05 7.30
CA GLU A 36 -4.48 8.81 6.26
C GLU A 36 -3.83 8.80 4.87
N VAL A 37 -4.31 7.90 4.01
CA VAL A 37 -3.85 7.74 2.62
C VAL A 37 -5.04 7.56 1.70
N GLU A 38 -5.01 8.26 0.56
CA GLU A 38 -5.86 7.97 -0.60
C GLU A 38 -5.01 7.25 -1.65
N ALA A 39 -5.44 6.05 -2.07
CA ALA A 39 -4.73 5.18 -2.99
C ALA A 39 -5.66 4.77 -4.15
N GLU A 40 -5.12 4.73 -5.35
CA GLU A 40 -5.84 4.26 -6.54
C GLU A 40 -5.72 2.74 -6.69
N LYS A 41 -6.65 2.13 -7.45
CA LYS A 41 -6.58 0.70 -7.73
C LYS A 41 -5.28 0.38 -8.49
N GLY A 42 -4.43 -0.43 -7.86
CA GLY A 42 -3.15 -0.86 -8.42
C GLY A 42 -1.95 -0.27 -7.67
N ASP A 43 -2.16 0.75 -6.84
CA ASP A 43 -1.14 1.29 -5.95
C ASP A 43 -0.67 0.25 -4.93
N VAL A 44 0.55 0.46 -4.42
CA VAL A 44 1.17 -0.36 -3.39
C VAL A 44 1.27 0.45 -2.10
N LEU A 45 0.66 -0.04 -1.03
CA LEU A 45 0.88 0.49 0.31
C LEU A 45 2.09 -0.22 0.92
N GLU A 46 3.18 0.52 1.15
CA GLU A 46 4.43 0.00 1.66
C GLU A 46 4.59 0.43 3.13
N PHE A 47 4.48 -0.53 4.05
CA PHE A 47 4.59 -0.28 5.48
C PHE A 47 6.03 -0.47 5.95
N HIS A 48 6.56 0.55 6.63
CA HIS A 48 7.87 0.56 7.28
C HIS A 48 7.64 0.54 8.79
N PHE A 49 8.42 -0.25 9.53
CA PHE A 49 8.24 -0.40 10.98
C PHE A 49 9.45 0.15 11.73
N GLU A 50 9.27 1.25 12.46
CA GLU A 50 10.26 1.77 13.40
C GLU A 50 10.34 0.94 14.70
N PRO A 51 11.36 1.17 15.56
CA PRO A 51 11.56 0.39 16.78
C PRO A 51 10.33 0.39 17.69
N LYS A 52 9.81 -0.81 17.95
CA LYS A 52 8.78 -1.23 18.93
C LYS A 52 8.18 -2.54 18.41
N ASN A 53 7.01 -2.91 18.91
CA ASN A 53 6.24 -4.04 18.42
C ASN A 53 4.99 -3.55 17.66
N HIS A 54 5.10 -3.43 16.35
CA HIS A 54 4.04 -2.90 15.48
C HIS A 54 3.41 -4.01 14.63
N SER A 55 2.22 -3.75 14.09
CA SER A 55 1.57 -4.62 13.10
C SER A 55 0.59 -3.82 12.27
N VAL A 56 0.18 -4.36 11.13
CA VAL A 56 -0.89 -3.80 10.30
C VAL A 56 -1.94 -4.87 10.08
N VAL A 57 -3.20 -4.49 10.24
CA VAL A 57 -4.35 -5.37 10.08
C VAL A 57 -5.45 -4.65 9.30
N ALA A 58 -6.11 -5.36 8.40
CA ALA A 58 -7.34 -4.88 7.78
C ALA A 58 -8.48 -4.84 8.82
N GLY A 59 -9.13 -3.68 8.97
CA GLY A 59 -10.23 -3.48 9.91
C GLY A 59 -11.49 -2.90 9.26
N ASP A 60 -12.62 -3.01 9.97
CA ASP A 60 -13.87 -2.33 9.62
C ASP A 60 -14.00 -1.06 10.48
N TYR A 61 -14.16 0.09 9.84
CA TYR A 61 -14.25 1.39 10.54
C TYR A 61 -15.45 1.48 11.50
N ARG A 62 -16.55 0.79 11.20
CA ARG A 62 -17.76 0.75 12.05
C ARG A 62 -17.61 -0.25 13.20
N TYR A 63 -16.78 -1.27 13.03
CA TYR A 63 -16.56 -2.35 14.01
C TYR A 63 -15.05 -2.57 14.26
N PRO A 64 -14.33 -1.60 14.85
CA PRO A 64 -12.87 -1.59 14.89
C PRO A 64 -12.24 -2.72 15.73
N CYS A 65 -13.01 -3.30 16.67
CA CYS A 65 -12.54 -4.40 17.52
C CYS A 65 -12.94 -5.78 17.00
N SER A 66 -13.62 -5.85 15.84
CA SER A 66 -14.04 -7.11 15.22
C SER A 66 -13.11 -7.43 14.05
N PRO A 67 -12.65 -8.69 13.91
CA PRO A 67 -11.93 -9.08 12.71
C PRO A 67 -12.83 -8.98 11.49
N VAL A 68 -12.25 -8.62 10.35
CA VAL A 68 -12.92 -8.72 9.05
C VAL A 68 -13.19 -10.17 8.68
N ASP A 69 -14.09 -10.40 7.72
CA ASP A 69 -14.44 -11.74 7.25
C ASP A 69 -13.20 -12.51 6.76
N MET A 70 -13.13 -13.79 7.11
CA MET A 70 -12.02 -14.66 6.72
C MET A 70 -11.83 -14.67 5.19
N GLY A 71 -10.60 -14.38 4.76
CA GLY A 71 -10.23 -14.32 3.33
C GLY A 71 -10.48 -12.98 2.65
N THR A 72 -10.97 -11.97 3.37
CA THR A 72 -11.24 -10.62 2.81
C THR A 72 -10.21 -9.56 3.20
N GLY A 73 -9.34 -9.86 4.18
CA GLY A 73 -8.33 -8.93 4.68
C GLY A 73 -6.96 -9.57 4.89
N PHE A 74 -6.11 -8.84 5.61
CA PHE A 74 -4.74 -9.25 5.91
C PHE A 74 -4.37 -8.91 7.34
N PHE A 75 -3.36 -9.61 7.84
CA PHE A 75 -2.67 -9.31 9.09
C PHE A 75 -1.19 -9.57 8.85
N SER A 76 -0.33 -8.58 9.08
CA SER A 76 1.11 -8.72 8.87
C SER A 76 1.78 -9.66 9.89
N GLY A 77 1.11 -9.95 11.02
CA GLY A 77 1.81 -10.39 12.21
C GLY A 77 2.47 -9.22 12.92
N PHE A 78 2.93 -9.46 14.14
CA PHE A 78 3.77 -8.51 14.86
C PHE A 78 5.17 -8.47 14.23
N VAL A 79 5.62 -7.27 13.91
CA VAL A 79 6.97 -6.97 13.43
C VAL A 79 7.65 -6.20 14.55
N SER A 80 8.60 -6.85 15.21
CA SER A 80 9.43 -6.25 16.24
C SER A 80 10.77 -5.83 15.65
N THR A 81 11.16 -4.58 15.89
CA THR A 81 12.45 -4.03 15.45
C THR A 81 13.19 -3.47 16.66
N ASP A 82 14.44 -3.93 16.85
CA ASP A 82 15.24 -3.60 18.04
C ASP A 82 16.10 -2.34 17.83
N ASP A 83 16.55 -2.06 16.59
CA ASP A 83 17.24 -0.84 16.16
C ASP A 83 17.04 -0.54 14.65
N GLY A 84 16.58 0.68 14.31
CA GLY A 84 16.33 1.10 12.92
C GLY A 84 14.93 0.73 12.36
N SER A 85 14.74 0.91 11.05
CA SER A 85 13.47 0.62 10.34
C SER A 85 13.54 -0.70 9.59
N ALA A 86 12.56 -1.58 9.75
CA ALA A 86 12.34 -2.76 8.88
C ALA A 86 11.33 -2.47 7.77
#